data_AF-W5MST3-F1
#
_entry.id   AF-W5MST3-F1
#
_cell.length_a   1.000
_cell.length_b   1.000
_cell.length_c   1.000
_cell.angle_alpha   90.00
_cell.angle_beta   90.00
_cell.angle_gamma   90.00
#
_symmetry.space_group_name_H-M   'P 1'
#
loop_
_entity.id
_entity.type
_entity.pdbx_description
1 polymer ?
#
loop_
_entity_poly.entity_id
_entity_poly.type
_entity_poly.pdbx_seq_one_letter_code
_entity_poly.pdbx_strand_id
1 'polypeptide(L)'
;MATGFQERRVLVEIPAPQPKITAHIRRSYFEALNYRMGSSPYKNKSLATEERGLSVAYFLGAVKSCIKKQKLNQKKELQLMAFSREQLVNLVSSLMLLEEERSPPASRPDLKLLKENLQLKKTHVYRSIPYSRLGSNRDAHCYRKAYPHLVAFKKTCLEGGRLLLQSEMWEAAVEYGLAAWRFT
;
A
#
# COMPACT_ATOMS: atom_id res chain seq x y z
N MET A 1 -83.08 32.38 -9.49
CA MET A 1 -82.30 33.03 -10.57
C MET A 1 -80.90 32.42 -10.55
N ALA A 2 -80.67 31.40 -11.36
CA ALA A 2 -79.36 30.77 -11.54
C ALA A 2 -78.67 31.40 -12.76
N THR A 3 -77.37 31.71 -12.68
CA THR A 3 -76.41 31.76 -13.80
C THR A 3 -75.01 32.01 -13.25
N GLY A 4 -74.00 31.36 -13.84
CA GLY A 4 -72.59 31.67 -13.57
C GLY A 4 -71.66 30.50 -13.24
N PHE A 5 -71.81 29.33 -13.87
CA PHE A 5 -70.70 28.36 -13.94
C PHE A 5 -69.61 28.93 -14.87
N GLN A 6 -68.51 29.41 -14.30
CA GLN A 6 -67.31 29.76 -15.08
C GLN A 6 -66.45 28.51 -15.28
N GLU A 7 -66.48 28.00 -16.51
CA GLU A 7 -65.63 26.92 -16.97
C GLU A 7 -64.21 27.45 -17.21
N ARG A 8 -63.27 27.17 -16.29
CA ARG A 8 -61.85 27.44 -16.53
C ARG A 8 -61.27 26.33 -17.41
N ARG A 9 -61.40 26.46 -18.73
CA ARG A 9 -60.57 25.70 -19.68
C ARG A 9 -59.28 26.47 -19.93
N VAL A 10 -58.22 26.10 -19.22
CA VAL A 10 -56.85 26.40 -19.67
C VAL A 10 -56.13 25.07 -19.76
N LEU A 11 -56.29 24.41 -20.92
CA LEU A 11 -55.37 23.36 -21.36
C LEU A 11 -54.08 24.08 -21.73
N VAL A 12 -53.13 24.13 -20.80
CA VAL A 12 -51.73 24.39 -21.17
C VAL A 12 -51.28 23.16 -21.94
N GLU A 13 -51.08 23.30 -23.25
CA GLU A 13 -50.43 22.28 -24.06
C GLU A 13 -49.06 21.97 -23.43
N ILE A 14 -48.88 20.73 -23.01
CA ILE A 14 -47.59 20.23 -22.55
C ILE A 14 -46.66 20.26 -23.77
N PRO A 15 -45.50 20.94 -23.72
CA PRO A 15 -44.53 20.91 -24.80
C PRO A 15 -44.17 19.47 -25.14
N ALA A 16 -44.05 19.16 -26.44
CA ALA A 16 -43.77 17.80 -26.91
C ALA A 16 -42.60 17.17 -26.13
N PRO A 17 -42.72 15.89 -25.71
CA PRO A 17 -41.68 15.23 -24.94
C PRO A 17 -40.37 15.26 -25.73
N GLN A 18 -39.29 15.70 -25.08
CA GLN A 18 -37.99 15.78 -25.74
C GLN A 18 -37.61 14.39 -26.30
N PRO A 19 -37.01 14.34 -27.51
CA PRO A 19 -36.62 13.07 -28.11
C PRO A 19 -35.69 12.34 -27.15
N LYS A 20 -35.99 11.08 -26.88
CA LYS A 20 -35.11 10.20 -26.11
C LYS A 20 -33.79 10.17 -26.85
N ILE A 21 -32.79 10.91 -26.34
CA ILE A 21 -31.41 10.67 -26.71
C ILE A 21 -31.22 9.20 -26.40
N THR A 22 -31.00 8.39 -27.44
CA THR A 22 -30.52 7.03 -27.30
C THR A 22 -29.18 7.15 -26.62
N ALA A 23 -29.21 7.20 -25.29
CA ALA A 23 -28.04 7.19 -24.46
C ALA A 23 -27.28 5.97 -24.92
N HIS A 24 -26.13 6.21 -25.54
CA HIS A 24 -25.16 5.19 -25.89
C HIS A 24 -25.08 4.28 -24.67
N ILE A 25 -25.38 3.00 -24.89
CA ILE A 25 -25.41 1.95 -23.88
C ILE A 25 -24.29 2.26 -22.89
N ARG A 26 -24.67 2.65 -21.65
CA ARG A 26 -23.67 2.97 -20.63
C ARG A 26 -22.75 1.76 -20.55
N ARG A 27 -21.48 1.95 -20.90
CA ARG A 27 -20.45 0.89 -20.84
C ARG A 27 -20.60 0.13 -19.53
N SER A 28 -20.68 -1.19 -19.64
CA SER A 28 -20.80 -2.02 -18.44
C SER A 28 -19.59 -1.78 -17.54
N TYR A 29 -19.80 -1.80 -16.22
CA TYR A 29 -18.72 -1.63 -15.24
C TYR A 29 -17.56 -2.63 -15.50
N PHE A 30 -17.89 -3.80 -16.03
CA PHE A 30 -16.93 -4.84 -16.41
C PHE A 30 -16.06 -4.42 -17.61
N GLU A 31 -16.63 -3.76 -18.60
CA GLU A 31 -15.90 -3.23 -19.75
C GLU A 31 -14.90 -2.14 -19.31
N ALA A 32 -15.33 -1.25 -18.40
CA ALA A 32 -14.48 -0.19 -17.85
C ALA A 32 -13.27 -0.73 -17.06
N LEU A 33 -13.42 -1.88 -16.38
CA LEU A 33 -12.31 -2.53 -15.68
C LEU A 33 -11.33 -3.19 -16.65
N ASN A 34 -11.83 -3.77 -17.75
CA ASN A 34 -10.99 -4.47 -18.74
C ASN A 34 -10.08 -3.53 -19.56
N TYR A 35 -10.47 -2.27 -19.78
CA TYR A 35 -9.59 -1.27 -20.43
C TYR A 35 -8.28 -1.01 -19.68
N ARG A 36 -8.20 -1.33 -18.39
CA ARG A 36 -6.95 -1.18 -17.63
C ARG A 36 -5.95 -2.33 -17.86
N MET A 37 -6.41 -3.49 -18.37
CA MET A 37 -5.56 -4.67 -18.58
C MET A 37 -5.30 -5.01 -20.05
N GLY A 38 -6.07 -4.45 -21.00
CA GLY A 38 -5.82 -4.61 -22.44
C GLY A 38 -5.10 -3.41 -23.04
N SER A 39 -3.94 -3.63 -23.67
CA SER A 39 -3.31 -2.66 -24.56
C SER A 39 -4.21 -2.36 -25.76
N SER A 40 -4.55 -1.09 -25.99
CA SER A 40 -5.32 -0.63 -27.16
C SER A 40 -4.39 -0.04 -28.23
N PRO A 41 -4.62 -0.29 -29.54
CA PRO A 41 -3.69 0.07 -30.62
C PRO A 41 -4.00 1.41 -31.30
N TYR A 42 -4.38 2.46 -30.56
CA TYR A 42 -4.57 3.79 -31.16
C TYR A 42 -3.79 4.89 -30.44
N LYS A 43 -2.86 5.48 -31.20
CA LYS A 43 -2.00 6.59 -30.82
C LYS A 43 -2.77 7.91 -30.66
N ASN A 44 -2.34 8.66 -29.64
CA ASN A 44 -2.31 10.12 -29.49
C ASN A 44 -3.60 10.86 -29.05
N LYS A 45 -3.56 11.45 -27.84
CA LYS A 45 -3.18 12.86 -27.63
C LYS A 45 -2.93 13.14 -26.14
N SER A 46 -1.93 13.96 -25.90
CA SER A 46 -1.45 14.49 -24.62
C SER A 46 -2.56 15.02 -23.71
N LEU A 47 -2.58 14.56 -22.46
CA LEU A 47 -2.94 15.38 -21.30
C LEU A 47 -2.19 14.83 -20.08
N ALA A 48 -1.33 15.65 -19.50
CA ALA A 48 -0.52 15.30 -18.35
C ALA A 48 -1.43 15.00 -17.14
N THR A 49 -1.32 13.78 -16.61
CA THR A 49 -1.71 13.46 -15.25
C THR A 49 -0.72 12.41 -14.80
N GLU A 50 0.21 12.85 -13.93
CA GLU A 50 1.03 11.98 -13.10
C GLU A 50 0.17 10.89 -12.46
N GLU A 51 0.81 9.74 -12.21
CA GLU A 51 0.34 8.59 -11.42
C GLU A 51 0.40 7.30 -12.24
N ARG A 52 1.62 6.74 -12.31
CA ARG A 52 1.99 5.31 -12.22
C ARG A 52 3.30 5.01 -12.97
N GLY A 53 4.41 5.20 -12.27
CA GLY A 53 5.72 4.65 -12.64
C GLY A 53 6.33 3.72 -11.58
N LEU A 54 5.58 3.40 -10.52
CA LEU A 54 6.09 2.88 -9.26
C LEU A 54 6.18 1.34 -9.18
N SER A 55 6.33 0.61 -10.29
CA SER A 55 6.52 -0.86 -10.22
C SER A 55 7.68 -1.33 -11.08
N VAL A 56 7.69 -0.97 -12.36
CA VAL A 56 8.81 -1.31 -13.27
C VAL A 56 10.09 -0.54 -12.91
N ALA A 57 9.96 0.68 -12.39
CA ALA A 57 11.10 1.47 -11.90
C ALA A 57 11.77 0.87 -10.65
N TYR A 58 11.02 0.22 -9.76
CA TYR A 58 11.60 -0.47 -8.60
C TYR A 58 12.36 -1.73 -9.02
N PHE A 59 11.83 -2.48 -10.00
CA PHE A 59 12.50 -3.67 -10.52
C PHE A 59 13.76 -3.33 -11.32
N LEU A 60 13.70 -2.37 -12.26
CA LEU A 60 14.89 -1.90 -13.00
C LEU A 60 15.90 -1.22 -12.05
N GLY A 61 15.42 -0.51 -11.03
CA GLY A 61 16.24 0.08 -9.97
C GLY A 61 16.95 -0.97 -9.11
N ALA A 62 16.28 -2.08 -8.80
CA ALA A 62 16.85 -3.20 -8.06
C ALA A 62 17.95 -3.93 -8.85
N VAL A 63 17.76 -4.13 -10.16
CA VAL A 63 18.79 -4.74 -11.03
C VAL A 63 20.01 -3.82 -11.19
N LYS A 64 19.81 -2.51 -11.39
CA LYS A 64 20.91 -1.52 -11.41
C LYS A 64 21.64 -1.44 -10.07
N SER A 65 20.90 -1.54 -8.95
CA SER A 65 21.47 -1.60 -7.60
C SER A 65 22.31 -2.86 -7.39
N CYS A 66 21.87 -4.02 -7.89
CA CYS A 66 22.61 -5.28 -7.81
C CYS A 66 23.94 -5.21 -8.59
N ILE A 67 23.92 -4.70 -9.82
CA ILE A 67 25.14 -4.52 -10.64
C ILE A 67 26.12 -3.53 -9.98
N LYS A 68 25.60 -2.44 -9.37
CA LYS A 68 26.43 -1.47 -8.63
C LYS A 68 27.04 -2.06 -7.35
N LYS A 69 26.32 -2.95 -6.66
CA LYS A 69 26.82 -3.70 -5.49
C LYS A 69 27.92 -4.68 -5.86
N GLN A 70 27.80 -5.38 -6.99
CA GLN A 70 28.82 -6.31 -7.49
C GLN A 70 30.14 -5.59 -7.81
N LYS A 71 30.07 -4.42 -8.47
CA LYS A 71 31.25 -3.61 -8.81
C LYS A 71 31.93 -2.98 -7.59
N LEU A 72 31.16 -2.71 -6.52
CA LEU A 72 31.70 -2.22 -5.25
C LEU A 72 32.38 -3.35 -4.44
N ASN A 73 31.85 -4.58 -4.47
CA ASN A 73 32.48 -5.72 -3.80
C ASN A 73 33.82 -6.09 -4.40
N GLN A 74 33.96 -6.11 -5.74
CA GLN A 74 35.26 -6.35 -6.39
C GLN A 74 36.31 -5.28 -6.02
N LYS A 75 35.90 -4.02 -5.90
CA LYS A 75 36.81 -2.94 -5.46
C LYS A 75 37.24 -3.10 -3.99
N LYS A 76 36.36 -3.62 -3.12
CA LYS A 76 36.68 -3.91 -1.71
C LYS A 76 37.67 -5.07 -1.59
N GLU A 77 37.52 -6.12 -2.38
CA GLU A 77 38.44 -7.25 -2.39
C GLU A 77 39.86 -6.86 -2.83
N LEU A 78 39.99 -6.02 -3.86
CA LEU A 78 41.30 -5.52 -4.31
C LEU A 78 41.99 -4.63 -3.26
N GLN A 79 41.23 -3.95 -2.39
CA GLN A 79 41.79 -3.15 -1.30
C GLN A 79 42.17 -4.01 -0.09
N LEU A 80 41.43 -5.10 0.18
CA LEU A 80 41.77 -6.05 1.24
C LEU A 80 43.08 -6.80 0.94
N MET A 81 43.36 -7.08 -0.33
CA MET A 81 44.63 -7.68 -0.79
C MET A 81 45.84 -6.72 -0.71
N ALA A 82 45.62 -5.42 -0.50
CA ALA A 82 46.66 -4.40 -0.43
C ALA A 82 47.08 -4.05 1.02
N PHE A 83 46.42 -4.61 2.02
CA PHE A 83 46.79 -4.38 3.43
C PHE A 83 47.87 -5.36 3.89
N SER A 84 48.84 -4.87 4.65
CA SER A 84 49.78 -5.74 5.36
C SER A 84 49.04 -6.53 6.46
N ARG A 85 49.59 -7.68 6.85
CA ARG A 85 49.01 -8.53 7.91
C ARG A 85 48.71 -7.74 9.19
N GLU A 86 49.60 -6.83 9.58
CA GLU A 86 49.45 -6.01 10.77
C GLU A 86 48.37 -4.94 10.62
N GLN A 87 48.26 -4.32 9.44
CA GLN A 87 47.19 -3.36 9.16
C GLN A 87 45.81 -4.04 9.17
N LEU A 88 45.73 -5.27 8.66
CA LEU A 88 44.49 -6.04 8.69
C LEU A 88 44.10 -6.40 10.13
N VAL A 89 45.04 -6.83 10.96
CA VAL A 89 44.80 -7.10 12.38
C VAL A 89 44.33 -5.84 13.10
N ASN A 90 44.99 -4.69 12.89
CA ASN A 90 44.58 -3.43 13.50
C ASN A 90 43.22 -2.94 13.01
N LEU A 91 42.90 -3.16 11.73
CA LEU A 91 41.59 -2.85 11.17
C LEU A 91 40.50 -3.74 11.78
N VAL A 92 40.72 -5.05 11.85
CA VAL A 92 39.77 -5.99 12.44
C VAL A 92 39.56 -5.69 13.93
N SER A 93 40.63 -5.46 14.68
CA SER A 93 40.54 -5.09 16.11
C SER A 93 39.79 -3.78 16.31
N SER A 94 40.03 -2.76 15.48
CA SER A 94 39.30 -1.49 15.57
C SER A 94 37.83 -1.60 15.16
N LEU A 95 37.50 -2.46 14.20
CA LEU A 95 36.12 -2.78 13.82
C LEU A 95 35.40 -3.57 14.91
N MET A 96 36.06 -4.52 15.57
CA MET A 96 35.49 -5.27 16.70
C MET A 96 35.20 -4.35 17.89
N LEU A 97 36.14 -3.45 18.23
CA LEU A 97 35.91 -2.46 19.30
C LEU A 97 34.78 -1.48 18.95
N LEU A 98 34.66 -1.08 17.68
CA LEU A 98 33.55 -0.25 17.21
C LEU A 98 32.21 -0.99 17.20
N GLU A 99 32.22 -2.28 16.88
CA GLU A 99 31.04 -3.14 16.92
C GLU A 99 30.56 -3.32 18.36
N GLU A 100 31.48 -3.49 19.30
CA GLU A 100 31.19 -3.62 20.73
C GLU A 100 30.63 -2.32 21.33
N GLU A 101 31.19 -1.16 20.97
CA GLU A 101 30.64 0.17 21.31
C GLU A 101 29.29 0.44 20.64
N ARG A 102 29.09 -0.08 19.42
CA ARG A 102 27.84 0.07 18.65
C ARG A 102 26.78 -0.95 19.03
N SER A 103 27.13 -1.97 19.79
CA SER A 103 26.21 -2.88 20.44
C SER A 103 26.00 -2.48 21.91
N PRO A 104 25.15 -1.47 22.22
CA PRO A 104 24.36 -1.66 23.43
C PRO A 104 23.64 -3.01 23.22
N PRO A 105 23.45 -3.86 24.25
CA PRO A 105 22.70 -5.10 24.10
C PRO A 105 21.36 -4.73 23.49
N ALA A 106 21.24 -4.92 22.17
CA ALA A 106 20.06 -4.52 21.43
C ALA A 106 18.96 -5.32 22.10
N SER A 107 18.07 -4.63 22.82
CA SER A 107 17.03 -5.27 23.59
C SER A 107 16.29 -6.17 22.62
N ARG A 108 16.55 -7.47 22.74
CA ARG A 108 16.11 -8.47 21.78
C ARG A 108 14.61 -8.27 21.63
N PRO A 109 14.11 -7.88 20.44
CA PRO A 109 12.74 -7.39 20.35
C PRO A 109 11.79 -8.52 20.76
N ASP A 110 10.99 -8.28 21.80
CA ASP A 110 10.11 -9.30 22.33
C ASP A 110 9.00 -9.63 21.32
N LEU A 111 9.05 -10.86 20.82
CA LEU A 111 8.08 -11.37 19.85
C LEU A 111 6.66 -11.35 20.41
N LYS A 112 6.47 -11.56 21.71
CA LYS A 112 5.14 -11.52 22.35
C LYS A 112 4.54 -10.14 22.25
N LEU A 113 5.29 -9.12 22.67
CA LEU A 113 4.87 -7.71 22.57
C LEU A 113 4.53 -7.32 21.12
N LEU A 114 5.31 -7.79 20.15
CA LEU A 114 5.07 -7.51 18.73
C LEU A 114 3.77 -8.15 18.23
N LYS A 115 3.50 -9.40 18.62
CA LYS A 115 2.25 -10.13 18.31
C LYS A 115 1.04 -9.48 18.99
N GLU A 116 1.17 -9.04 20.24
CA GLU A 116 0.13 -8.31 20.97
C GLU A 116 -0.18 -6.97 20.33
N ASN A 117 0.83 -6.19 19.94
CA ASN A 117 0.65 -4.92 19.24
C ASN A 117 -0.14 -5.14 17.93
N LEU A 118 0.21 -6.20 17.20
CA LEU A 118 -0.49 -6.57 15.96
C LEU A 118 -1.97 -6.90 16.20
N GLN A 119 -2.28 -7.65 17.26
CA GLN A 119 -3.66 -7.94 17.68
C GLN A 119 -4.43 -6.68 18.11
N LEU A 120 -3.77 -5.76 18.82
CA LEU A 120 -4.36 -4.47 19.16
C LEU A 120 -4.71 -3.68 17.89
N LYS A 121 -3.78 -3.56 16.93
CA LYS A 121 -4.04 -2.86 15.67
C LYS A 121 -5.18 -3.51 14.88
N LYS A 122 -5.26 -4.84 14.84
CA LYS A 122 -6.41 -5.56 14.27
C LYS A 122 -7.71 -5.15 14.96
N THR A 123 -7.73 -5.15 16.29
CA THR A 123 -8.92 -4.77 17.07
C THR A 123 -9.34 -3.33 16.76
N HIS A 124 -8.38 -2.41 16.59
CA HIS A 124 -8.66 -1.03 16.21
C HIS A 124 -9.30 -0.93 14.82
N VAL A 125 -8.85 -1.73 13.85
CA VAL A 125 -9.49 -1.83 12.52
C VAL A 125 -10.96 -2.22 12.68
N TYR A 126 -11.26 -3.30 13.40
CA TYR A 126 -12.65 -3.74 13.59
C TYR A 126 -13.51 -2.75 14.37
N ARG A 127 -12.95 -2.12 15.42
CA ARG A 127 -13.66 -1.10 16.23
C ARG A 127 -13.96 0.19 15.47
N SER A 128 -13.20 0.49 14.43
CA SER A 128 -13.41 1.70 13.62
C SER A 128 -14.56 1.59 12.62
N ILE A 129 -15.06 0.38 12.38
CA ILE A 129 -16.20 0.14 11.48
C ILE A 129 -17.48 0.49 12.25
N PRO A 130 -18.26 1.49 11.79
CA PRO A 130 -19.49 1.87 12.45
C PRO A 130 -20.49 0.71 12.46
N TYR A 131 -21.11 0.43 13.62
CA TYR A 131 -22.17 -0.56 13.70
C TYR A 131 -23.45 0.02 13.10
N SER A 132 -23.85 -0.46 11.92
CA SER A 132 -25.10 -0.09 11.30
C SER A 132 -26.06 -1.27 11.28
N ARG A 133 -27.28 -1.08 11.81
CA ARG A 133 -28.35 -2.09 11.73
C ARG A 133 -29.01 -2.15 10.35
N LEU A 134 -28.93 -1.06 9.59
CA LEU A 134 -29.61 -0.89 8.30
C LEU A 134 -28.65 -0.70 7.11
N GLY A 135 -27.34 -0.60 7.39
CA GLY A 135 -26.30 -0.32 6.39
C GLY A 135 -25.27 -1.46 6.28
N SER A 136 -24.53 -1.46 5.18
CA SER A 136 -23.47 -2.44 4.93
C SER A 136 -22.16 -2.02 5.58
N ASN A 137 -21.54 -2.93 6.32
CA ASN A 137 -20.19 -2.74 6.87
C ASN A 137 -19.08 -2.73 5.78
N ARG A 138 -19.45 -2.96 4.52
CA ARG A 138 -18.56 -3.02 3.35
C ARG A 138 -18.72 -1.82 2.42
N ASP A 139 -19.42 -0.78 2.84
CA ASP A 139 -19.64 0.42 2.03
C ASP A 139 -18.44 1.38 2.02
N ALA A 140 -18.52 2.40 1.16
CA ALA A 140 -17.47 3.41 1.07
C ALA A 140 -17.34 4.28 2.34
N HIS A 141 -18.40 4.38 3.16
CA HIS A 141 -18.34 5.12 4.42
C HIS A 141 -17.52 4.37 5.48
N CYS A 142 -17.81 3.08 5.68
CA CYS A 142 -17.08 2.19 6.57
C CYS A 142 -15.61 2.08 6.17
N TYR A 143 -15.32 1.94 4.86
CA TYR A 143 -13.93 1.93 4.38
C TYR A 143 -13.19 3.21 4.74
N ARG A 144 -13.79 4.39 4.52
CA ARG A 144 -13.16 5.67 4.88
C ARG A 144 -12.85 5.78 6.37
N LYS A 145 -13.69 5.20 7.23
CA LYS A 145 -13.47 5.14 8.68
C LYS A 145 -12.35 4.15 9.06
N ALA A 146 -12.32 2.98 8.43
CA ALA A 146 -11.30 1.96 8.71
C ALA A 146 -9.93 2.23 8.09
N TYR A 147 -9.88 3.02 7.01
CA TYR A 147 -8.67 3.24 6.22
C TYR A 147 -7.44 3.69 7.03
N PRO A 148 -7.53 4.70 7.94
CA PRO A 148 -6.38 5.09 8.75
C PRO A 148 -5.85 3.96 9.62
N HIS A 149 -6.74 3.11 10.15
CA HIS A 149 -6.37 1.97 10.98
C HIS A 149 -5.76 0.83 10.16
N LEU A 150 -6.22 0.61 8.92
CA LEU A 150 -5.62 -0.34 7.99
C LEU A 150 -4.20 0.09 7.60
N VAL A 151 -3.99 1.38 7.34
CA VAL A 151 -2.65 1.93 7.06
C VAL A 151 -1.74 1.76 8.27
N ALA A 152 -2.22 2.07 9.47
CA ALA A 152 -1.47 1.86 10.71
C ALA A 152 -1.12 0.38 10.92
N PHE A 153 -2.08 -0.53 10.75
CA PHE A 153 -1.86 -1.98 10.85
C PHE A 153 -0.79 -2.45 9.86
N LYS A 154 -0.90 -2.08 8.58
CA LYS A 154 0.10 -2.41 7.56
C LYS A 154 1.49 -1.89 7.93
N LYS A 155 1.57 -0.64 8.41
CA LYS A 155 2.83 -0.03 8.85
C LYS A 155 3.44 -0.85 9.99
N THR A 156 2.64 -1.21 11.00
CA THR A 156 3.09 -2.04 12.13
C THR A 156 3.59 -3.41 11.69
N CYS A 157 2.93 -4.09 10.73
CA CYS A 157 3.44 -5.36 10.18
C CYS A 157 4.84 -5.21 9.57
N LEU A 158 5.04 -4.16 8.76
CA LEU A 158 6.31 -3.94 8.07
C LEU A 158 7.42 -3.52 9.03
N GLU A 159 7.12 -2.67 10.00
CA GLU A 159 8.07 -2.22 11.01
C GLU A 159 8.48 -3.35 11.95
N GLY A 160 7.52 -4.16 12.42
CA GLY A 160 7.79 -5.33 13.24
C GLY A 160 8.67 -6.35 12.51
N GLY A 161 8.35 -6.65 11.24
CA GLY A 161 9.17 -7.52 10.41
C GLY A 161 10.59 -6.97 10.20
N ARG A 162 10.72 -5.66 9.92
CA ARG A 162 12.04 -5.01 9.76
C ARG A 162 12.89 -5.08 11.03
N LEU A 163 12.30 -4.84 12.19
CA LEU A 163 13.01 -4.94 13.47
C LEU A 163 13.55 -6.36 13.69
N LEU A 164 12.73 -7.38 13.46
CA LEU A 164 13.15 -8.78 13.62
C LEU A 164 14.29 -9.17 12.66
N LEU A 165 14.25 -8.67 11.42
CA LEU A 165 15.30 -8.88 10.42
C LEU A 165 16.60 -8.14 10.79
N GLN A 166 16.51 -6.92 11.34
CA GLN A 166 17.67 -6.16 11.79
C GLN A 166 18.35 -6.78 13.02
N SER A 167 17.60 -7.47 13.86
CA SER A 167 18.10 -8.21 15.02
C SER A 167 18.50 -9.66 14.70
N GLU A 168 18.58 -10.03 13.41
CA GLU A 168 18.97 -11.37 12.93
C GLU A 168 18.12 -12.52 13.49
N MET A 169 16.88 -12.24 13.89
CA MET A 169 15.95 -13.24 14.45
C MET A 169 15.03 -13.80 13.37
N TRP A 170 15.57 -14.67 12.52
CA TRP A 170 14.87 -15.21 11.35
C TRP A 170 13.64 -16.06 11.71
N GLU A 171 13.77 -16.94 12.71
CA GLU A 171 12.65 -17.79 13.16
C GLU A 171 11.48 -16.95 13.67
N ALA A 172 11.77 -15.96 14.52
CA ALA A 172 10.78 -15.03 15.03
C ALA A 172 10.13 -14.19 13.91
N ALA A 173 10.90 -13.80 12.88
CA ALA A 173 10.39 -13.07 11.72
C ALA A 173 9.39 -13.91 10.91
N VAL A 174 9.69 -15.20 10.69
CA VAL A 174 8.77 -16.14 10.01
C VAL A 174 7.52 -16.35 10.85
N GLU A 175 7.67 -16.60 12.14
CA GLU A 175 6.52 -16.74 13.06
C GLU A 175 5.64 -15.48 13.08
N TYR A 176 6.25 -14.31 13.12
CA TYR A 176 5.53 -13.03 13.10
C TYR A 176 4.78 -12.84 11.78
N GLY A 177 5.41 -13.16 10.65
CA GLY A 177 4.78 -13.14 9.33
C GLY A 177 3.59 -14.09 9.24
N LEU A 178 3.72 -15.32 9.74
CA LEU A 178 2.63 -16.29 9.82
C LEU A 178 1.50 -15.82 10.73
N ALA A 179 1.82 -15.20 11.87
CA ALA A 179 0.81 -14.61 12.76
C ALA A 179 0.05 -13.47 12.06
N ALA A 180 0.74 -12.61 11.32
CA ALA A 180 0.11 -11.54 10.55
C ALA A 180 -0.76 -12.06 9.40
N TRP A 181 -0.30 -13.11 8.69
CA TRP A 181 -1.03 -13.74 7.59
C TRP A 181 -2.37 -14.33 8.03
N ARG A 182 -2.47 -14.83 9.27
CA ARG A 182 -3.72 -15.34 9.84
C ARG A 182 -4.81 -14.27 10.03
N PHE A 183 -4.52 -12.99 9.80
CA PHE A 183 -5.48 -11.90 9.89
C PHE A 183 -6.04 -11.42 8.54
N THR A 184 -5.43 -11.84 7.43
CA THR A 184 -5.93 -11.63 6.06
C THR A 184 -7.04 -12.62 5.72
#